data_AF-A0A6G0AIE9-F1
#
_entry.id   AF-A0A6G0AIE9-F1
#
_cell.length_a   1.000
_cell.length_b   1.000
_cell.length_c   1.000
_cell.angle_alpha   90.00
_cell.angle_beta   90.00
_cell.angle_gamma   90.00
#
_symmetry.space_group_name_H-M   'P 1'
#
loop_
_entity.id
_entity.type
_entity.pdbx_description
1 polymer ?
#
loop_
_entity_poly.entity_id
_entity_poly.type
_entity_poly.pdbx_seq_one_letter_code
_entity_poly.pdbx_strand_id
1 'polypeptide(L)'
;MLAVIHIIKFKLRGFLNQQSKLSINSIFKSLLASVVYVVFAIGTFFFTQNIIEYLMEDVKIGMYLLHRFIFIVLFIFFMTVNVGNIVVSYSTFFKNREVAFLLTKPVSFVKIFLVKFLDNFFYSSSTLLLMVTSALAGYTYYFKLPWYFIPFSVIVLILPFMFLAGTLGAISLLIIMRLSGKFGVRKVLITISAVYVSVTILFYLFSSPVQLVTQIFEYFPNINNNFGFLESPVIKFLPNHWVADALYWISSGKYLAAGWSIYLLIVFSILLFLFALFLSGKWFYKAWMTFLNFSNQHSIKKKNQHNSSFSLEKNSTLKPKHEALIKREILLFIRDPSQWTHFLVMTFLITIFILSISNIDILILNSYNVYLKTLIYLIIYLFVVFLIASLSLRFIFPLVSLEGEAVWKIRSAPLNYKKLMMIRLTIYFSVIFIIGQVLNFVSNYQFSIVLAIISQLNTAFITLTLVSFNFGMGAAYANYKEKNPIRVASSQGASFTFLFTLVYLVFLIIILFAPLTNYFNALDKRSFASVSQLLYTTVLLGTIAFIVTYISIDRGIKNFTCDV
;
A
#
# COMPACT_ATOMS: atom_id res chain seq x y z
N MET A 1 6.28 13.59 -31.02
CA MET A 1 5.04 12.82 -30.79
C MET A 1 5.12 11.40 -31.35
N LEU A 2 5.48 11.21 -32.63
CA LEU A 2 5.56 9.90 -33.31
C LEU A 2 6.33 8.79 -32.55
N ALA A 3 7.53 9.09 -32.03
CA ALA A 3 8.31 8.12 -31.24
C ALA A 3 7.60 7.64 -29.96
N VAL A 4 6.87 8.52 -29.26
CA VAL A 4 6.12 8.16 -28.04
C VAL A 4 4.96 7.24 -28.40
N ILE A 5 4.20 7.61 -29.44
CA ILE A 5 3.07 6.80 -29.94
C ILE A 5 3.56 5.43 -30.41
N HIS A 6 4.71 5.36 -31.09
CA HIS A 6 5.29 4.10 -31.53
C HIS A 6 5.67 3.19 -30.35
N ILE A 7 6.30 3.74 -29.30
CA ILE A 7 6.65 2.96 -28.10
C ILE A 7 5.38 2.46 -27.38
N ILE A 8 4.37 3.32 -27.22
CA ILE A 8 3.10 2.95 -26.59
C ILE A 8 2.38 1.87 -27.41
N LYS A 9 2.31 2.02 -28.73
CA LYS A 9 1.70 1.03 -29.64
C LYS A 9 2.41 -0.32 -29.56
N PHE A 10 3.75 -0.32 -29.52
CA PHE A 10 4.52 -1.55 -29.37
C PHE A 10 4.28 -2.21 -28.00
N LYS A 11 4.19 -1.43 -26.92
CA LYS A 11 3.83 -1.94 -25.59
C LYS A 11 2.42 -2.52 -25.54
N LEU A 12 1.44 -1.83 -26.11
CA LEU A 12 0.07 -2.33 -26.19
C LEU A 12 0.01 -3.64 -26.99
N ARG A 13 0.70 -3.73 -28.13
CA ARG A 13 0.83 -4.98 -28.88
C ARG A 13 1.53 -6.07 -28.09
N GLY A 14 2.61 -5.76 -27.38
CA GLY A 14 3.32 -6.70 -26.52
C GLY A 14 2.46 -7.22 -25.38
N PHE A 15 1.68 -6.35 -24.74
CA PHE A 15 0.73 -6.69 -23.69
C PHE A 15 -0.39 -7.59 -24.23
N LEU A 16 -1.01 -7.21 -25.35
CA LEU A 16 -2.05 -8.00 -26.03
C LEU A 16 -1.53 -9.38 -26.44
N ASN A 17 -0.32 -9.46 -27.01
CA ASN A 17 0.28 -10.73 -27.43
C ASN A 17 0.73 -11.60 -26.25
N GLN A 18 1.07 -11.02 -25.09
CA GLN A 18 1.33 -11.79 -23.87
C GLN A 18 0.04 -12.35 -23.27
N GLN A 19 -1.08 -11.63 -23.40
CA GLN A 19 -2.39 -12.09 -22.93
C GLN A 19 -3.10 -13.02 -23.93
N SER A 20 -2.73 -13.01 -25.22
CA SER A 20 -3.40 -13.79 -26.26
C SER A 20 -3.11 -15.30 -26.22
N LYS A 21 -2.20 -15.77 -25.36
CA LYS A 21 -2.12 -17.21 -25.01
C LYS A 21 -3.27 -17.54 -24.07
N LEU A 22 -4.48 -17.61 -24.63
CA LEU A 22 -5.72 -17.99 -23.94
C LEU A 22 -5.65 -19.46 -23.50
N SER A 23 -4.99 -19.70 -22.36
CA SER A 23 -5.10 -20.96 -21.65
C SER A 23 -6.34 -20.93 -20.77
N ILE A 24 -7.02 -22.07 -20.61
CA ILE A 24 -8.16 -22.22 -19.68
C ILE A 24 -7.80 -21.71 -18.28
N ASN A 25 -6.56 -21.97 -17.84
CA ASN A 25 -6.02 -21.48 -16.57
C ASN A 25 -5.93 -19.95 -16.51
N SER A 26 -5.51 -19.27 -17.58
CA SER A 26 -5.48 -17.80 -17.64
C SER A 26 -6.87 -17.18 -17.60
N ILE A 27 -7.86 -17.79 -18.28
CA ILE A 27 -9.25 -17.34 -18.26
C ILE A 27 -9.82 -17.50 -16.85
N PHE A 28 -9.64 -18.67 -16.23
CA PHE A 28 -10.11 -18.92 -14.86
C PHE A 28 -9.48 -17.95 -13.85
N LYS A 29 -8.17 -17.69 -13.96
CA LYS A 29 -7.46 -16.68 -13.14
C LYS A 29 -8.06 -15.27 -13.33
N SER A 30 -8.34 -14.88 -14.57
CA SER A 30 -8.93 -13.56 -14.88
C SER A 30 -10.36 -13.41 -14.37
N LEU A 31 -11.17 -14.48 -14.47
CA LEU A 31 -12.55 -14.50 -13.99
C LEU A 31 -12.59 -14.41 -12.46
N LEU A 32 -11.75 -15.21 -11.78
CA LEU A 32 -11.64 -15.16 -10.33
C LEU A 32 -11.15 -13.78 -9.85
N ALA A 33 -10.18 -13.17 -10.57
CA ALA A 33 -9.78 -11.79 -10.31
C ALA A 33 -10.94 -10.82 -10.46
N SER A 34 -11.69 -10.88 -11.56
CA SER A 34 -12.85 -10.04 -11.81
C SER A 34 -13.89 -10.16 -10.69
N VAL A 35 -14.22 -11.37 -10.26
CA VAL A 35 -15.18 -11.61 -9.16
C VAL A 35 -14.71 -10.90 -7.89
N VAL A 36 -13.43 -11.04 -7.52
CA VAL A 36 -12.87 -10.40 -6.32
C VAL A 36 -12.90 -8.87 -6.44
N TYR A 37 -12.56 -8.31 -7.61
CA TYR A 37 -12.68 -6.87 -7.85
C TYR A 37 -14.12 -6.37 -7.72
N VAL A 38 -15.09 -7.12 -8.25
CA VAL A 38 -16.52 -6.77 -8.18
C VAL A 38 -17.05 -6.86 -6.75
N VAL A 39 -16.76 -7.94 -6.02
CA VAL A 39 -17.14 -8.09 -4.60
C VAL A 39 -16.56 -6.95 -3.77
N PHE A 40 -15.30 -6.58 -4.01
CA PHE A 40 -14.68 -5.47 -3.31
C PHE A 40 -15.29 -4.11 -3.68
N ALA A 41 -15.60 -3.89 -4.97
CA ALA A 41 -16.32 -2.70 -5.40
C ALA A 41 -17.68 -2.62 -4.68
N ILE A 42 -18.49 -3.67 -4.73
CA ILE A 42 -19.79 -3.71 -4.05
C ILE A 42 -19.64 -3.44 -2.54
N GLY A 43 -18.65 -4.06 -1.88
CA GLY A 43 -18.39 -3.83 -0.46
C GLY A 43 -18.03 -2.36 -0.14
N THR A 44 -17.15 -1.75 -0.93
CA THR A 44 -16.78 -0.34 -0.78
C THR A 44 -17.91 0.64 -1.08
N PHE A 45 -18.80 0.30 -2.02
CA PHE A 45 -20.02 1.05 -2.30
C PHE A 45 -20.92 1.08 -1.07
N PHE A 46 -21.29 -0.08 -0.52
CA PHE A 46 -22.16 -0.17 0.66
C PHE A 46 -21.53 0.45 1.89
N PHE A 47 -20.22 0.24 2.09
CA PHE A 47 -19.49 0.85 3.19
C PHE A 47 -19.55 2.37 3.14
N THR A 48 -19.34 2.96 1.96
CA THR A 48 -19.37 4.42 1.80
C THR A 48 -20.77 4.97 1.98
N GLN A 49 -21.79 4.30 1.43
CA GLN A 49 -23.19 4.68 1.62
C GLN A 49 -23.57 4.69 3.11
N ASN A 50 -23.33 3.57 3.81
CA ASN A 50 -23.71 3.42 5.21
C ASN A 50 -22.99 4.42 6.12
N ILE A 51 -21.72 4.76 5.83
CA ILE A 51 -21.00 5.77 6.59
C ILE A 51 -21.59 7.15 6.39
N ILE A 52 -21.91 7.52 5.15
CA ILE A 52 -22.49 8.84 4.88
C ILE A 52 -23.87 8.94 5.52
N GLU A 53 -24.70 7.89 5.40
CA GLU A 53 -26.01 7.79 6.02
C GLU A 53 -25.93 7.94 7.54
N TYR A 54 -25.08 7.17 8.20
CA TYR A 54 -24.83 7.28 9.65
C TYR A 54 -24.39 8.69 10.06
N LEU A 55 -23.42 9.28 9.34
CA LEU A 55 -22.91 10.61 9.68
C LEU A 55 -23.97 11.71 9.51
N MET A 56 -24.80 11.62 8.47
CA MET A 56 -25.77 12.66 8.13
C MET A 56 -27.10 12.51 8.88
N GLU A 57 -27.58 11.28 9.10
CA GLU A 57 -28.90 11.03 9.68
C GLU A 57 -28.85 10.81 11.19
N ASP A 58 -27.92 9.97 11.67
CA ASP A 58 -27.79 9.67 13.10
C ASP A 58 -27.00 10.77 13.83
N VAL A 59 -25.80 11.10 13.32
CA VAL A 59 -24.91 12.07 13.98
C VAL A 59 -25.27 13.52 13.62
N LYS A 60 -25.92 13.74 12.47
CA LYS A 60 -26.33 15.07 11.97
C LYS A 60 -25.18 16.08 11.93
N ILE A 61 -24.00 15.65 11.47
CA ILE A 61 -22.80 16.52 11.38
C ILE A 61 -22.97 17.70 10.43
N GLY A 62 -23.96 17.64 9.53
CA GLY A 62 -24.22 18.63 8.50
C GLY A 62 -23.33 18.46 7.26
N MET A 63 -23.84 19.00 6.16
CA MET A 63 -23.27 18.80 4.82
C MET A 63 -21.85 19.35 4.69
N TYR A 64 -21.58 20.50 5.31
CA TYR A 64 -20.28 21.16 5.25
C TYR A 64 -19.19 20.30 5.92
N LEU A 65 -19.46 19.80 7.13
CA LEU A 65 -18.52 19.01 7.91
C LEU A 65 -18.16 17.69 7.21
N LEU A 66 -19.15 17.03 6.60
CA LEU A 66 -18.93 15.81 5.81
C LEU A 66 -17.86 16.03 4.73
N HIS A 67 -17.96 17.12 3.97
CA HIS A 67 -17.00 17.44 2.90
C HIS A 67 -15.63 17.81 3.46
N ARG A 68 -15.55 18.32 4.70
CA ARG A 68 -14.27 18.54 5.39
C ARG A 68 -13.62 17.24 5.88
N PHE A 69 -14.40 16.24 6.26
CA PHE A 69 -13.86 14.90 6.47
C PHE A 69 -13.32 14.31 5.16
N ILE A 70 -14.05 14.45 4.05
CA ILE A 70 -13.58 14.03 2.72
C ILE A 70 -12.27 14.75 2.34
N PHE A 71 -12.17 16.06 2.59
CA PHE A 71 -10.95 16.85 2.38
C PHE A 71 -9.72 16.29 3.13
N ILE A 72 -9.88 15.87 4.39
CA ILE A 72 -8.81 15.27 5.20
C ILE A 72 -8.42 13.89 4.64
N VAL A 73 -9.42 13.06 4.31
CA VAL A 73 -9.18 11.75 3.69
C VAL A 73 -8.42 11.91 2.37
N LEU A 74 -8.82 12.88 1.54
CA LEU A 74 -8.13 13.20 0.29
C LEU A 74 -6.71 13.71 0.51
N PHE A 75 -6.42 14.45 1.58
CA PHE A 75 -5.04 14.84 1.93
C PHE A 75 -4.15 13.63 2.22
N ILE A 76 -4.63 12.74 3.08
CA ILE A 76 -3.91 11.51 3.45
C ILE A 76 -3.69 10.66 2.19
N PHE A 77 -4.72 10.55 1.35
CA PHE A 77 -4.63 9.86 0.08
C PHE A 77 -3.60 10.49 -0.86
N PHE A 78 -3.58 11.82 -0.97
CA PHE A 78 -2.62 12.54 -1.78
C PHE A 78 -1.17 12.28 -1.35
N MET A 79 -0.90 12.39 -0.04
CA MET A 79 0.44 12.18 0.51
C MET A 79 0.91 10.74 0.32
N THR A 80 0.03 9.76 0.57
CA THR A 80 0.36 8.34 0.41
C THR A 80 0.62 7.97 -1.06
N VAL A 81 -0.20 8.45 -2.00
CA VAL A 81 0.00 8.24 -3.44
C VAL A 81 1.29 8.92 -3.93
N ASN A 82 1.58 10.12 -3.43
CA ASN A 82 2.80 10.86 -3.78
C ASN A 82 4.07 10.11 -3.33
N VAL A 83 4.16 9.74 -2.04
CA VAL A 83 5.29 8.96 -1.50
C VAL A 83 5.41 7.60 -2.20
N GLY A 84 4.28 6.94 -2.45
CA GLY A 84 4.24 5.71 -3.23
C GLY A 84 4.85 5.90 -4.62
N ASN A 85 4.47 6.95 -5.34
CA ASN A 85 4.98 7.25 -6.67
C ASN A 85 6.47 7.62 -6.67
N ILE A 86 7.04 8.21 -5.62
CA ILE A 86 8.51 8.39 -5.51
C ILE A 86 9.24 7.04 -5.57
N VAL A 87 8.77 6.09 -4.76
CA VAL A 87 9.38 4.77 -4.61
C VAL A 87 9.23 3.94 -5.87
N VAL A 88 8.02 3.90 -6.46
CA VAL A 88 7.79 3.18 -7.72
C VAL A 88 8.54 3.86 -8.88
N SER A 89 8.53 5.20 -8.97
CA SER A 89 9.25 5.95 -10.01
C SER A 89 10.76 5.71 -9.97
N TYR A 90 11.37 5.58 -8.79
CA TYR A 90 12.80 5.26 -8.69
C TYR A 90 13.13 3.98 -9.45
N SER A 91 12.26 2.99 -9.27
CA SER A 91 12.41 1.66 -9.81
C SER A 91 12.10 1.60 -11.31
N THR A 92 11.15 2.40 -11.80
CA THR A 92 10.77 2.46 -13.22
C THR A 92 11.69 3.36 -14.04
N PHE A 93 12.19 4.46 -13.48
CA PHE A 93 13.03 5.44 -14.18
C PHE A 93 14.50 5.06 -14.22
N PHE A 94 15.04 4.45 -13.16
CA PHE A 94 16.49 4.21 -13.05
C PHE A 94 16.88 2.74 -13.14
N LYS A 95 16.12 1.82 -12.51
CA LYS A 95 16.47 0.38 -12.46
C LYS A 95 16.01 -0.40 -13.71
N ASN A 96 15.09 0.16 -14.51
CA ASN A 96 14.51 -0.56 -15.65
C ASN A 96 15.50 -0.67 -16.83
N ARG A 97 15.75 -1.90 -17.30
CA ARG A 97 16.60 -2.20 -18.47
C ARG A 97 16.12 -1.49 -19.74
N GLU A 98 14.81 -1.27 -19.88
CA GLU A 98 14.25 -0.55 -21.02
C GLU A 98 14.75 0.89 -21.09
N VAL A 99 14.96 1.56 -19.94
CA VAL A 99 15.50 2.93 -19.92
C VAL A 99 16.94 2.94 -20.41
N ALA A 100 17.77 1.99 -19.95
CA ALA A 100 19.13 1.86 -20.42
C ALA A 100 19.19 1.62 -21.95
N PHE A 101 18.28 0.80 -22.49
CA PHE A 101 18.17 0.59 -23.94
C PHE A 101 17.68 1.84 -24.69
N LEU A 102 16.67 2.55 -24.18
CA LEU A 102 16.14 3.75 -24.83
C LEU A 102 17.14 4.91 -24.83
N LEU A 103 18.01 4.98 -23.83
CA LEU A 103 19.09 5.98 -23.75
C LEU A 103 20.20 5.76 -24.78
N THR A 104 20.34 4.55 -25.36
CA THR A 104 21.29 4.30 -26.48
C THR A 104 20.68 4.62 -27.84
N LYS A 105 19.39 4.94 -27.90
CA LYS A 105 18.68 5.33 -29.12
C LYS A 105 18.58 6.86 -29.21
N PRO A 106 18.42 7.43 -30.41
CA PRO A 106 18.23 8.88 -30.62
C PRO A 106 16.82 9.34 -30.18
N VAL A 107 16.43 9.03 -28.94
CA VAL A 107 15.16 9.43 -28.33
C VAL A 107 15.46 10.49 -27.27
N SER A 108 14.77 11.64 -27.33
CA SER A 108 15.01 12.70 -26.35
C SER A 108 14.63 12.28 -24.93
N PHE A 109 15.39 12.74 -23.94
CA PHE A 109 15.19 12.39 -22.53
C PHE A 109 13.78 12.71 -22.01
N VAL A 110 13.17 13.80 -22.49
CA VAL A 110 11.79 14.18 -22.17
C VAL A 110 10.80 13.11 -22.63
N LYS A 111 10.99 12.53 -23.82
CA LYS A 111 10.11 11.46 -24.34
C LYS A 111 10.27 10.17 -23.53
N ILE A 112 11.50 9.83 -23.14
CA ILE A 112 11.76 8.67 -22.28
C ILE A 112 11.08 8.86 -20.92
N PHE A 113 11.27 10.03 -20.30
CA PHE A 113 10.62 10.39 -19.05
C PHE A 113 9.09 10.33 -19.16
N LEU A 114 8.49 10.92 -20.20
CA LEU A 114 7.05 10.91 -20.42
C LEU A 114 6.49 9.48 -20.53
N VAL A 115 7.10 8.63 -21.36
CA VAL A 115 6.67 7.23 -21.51
C VAL A 115 6.76 6.50 -20.17
N LYS A 116 7.86 6.68 -19.44
CA LYS A 116 8.06 6.01 -18.16
C LYS A 116 7.16 6.55 -17.06
N PHE A 117 6.87 7.84 -17.08
CA PHE A 117 5.94 8.47 -16.16
C PHE A 117 4.53 7.93 -16.36
N LEU A 118 4.06 7.81 -17.61
CA LEU A 118 2.77 7.20 -17.91
C LEU A 118 2.73 5.71 -17.53
N ASP A 119 3.79 4.94 -17.83
CA ASP A 119 3.91 3.55 -17.35
C ASP A 119 3.73 3.51 -15.82
N ASN A 120 4.43 4.38 -15.09
CA ASN A 120 4.36 4.42 -13.63
C ASN A 120 2.96 4.80 -13.13
N PHE A 121 2.37 5.86 -13.69
CA PHE A 121 1.07 6.39 -13.27
C PHE A 121 -0.05 5.37 -13.43
N PHE A 122 -0.17 4.76 -14.62
CA PHE A 122 -1.22 3.77 -14.86
C PHE A 122 -0.99 2.48 -14.07
N TYR A 123 0.26 2.06 -13.89
CA TYR A 123 0.58 0.84 -13.15
C TYR A 123 0.32 1.00 -11.65
N SER A 124 0.64 2.16 -11.05
CA SER A 124 0.44 2.40 -9.62
C SER A 124 -1.00 2.75 -9.23
N SER A 125 -1.80 3.27 -10.16
CA SER A 125 -3.09 3.91 -9.83
C SER A 125 -4.32 3.05 -10.15
N SER A 126 -4.18 1.92 -10.82
CA SER A 126 -5.32 1.14 -11.34
C SER A 126 -6.27 0.61 -10.25
N THR A 127 -5.75 -0.04 -9.20
CA THR A 127 -6.55 -0.56 -8.09
C THR A 127 -7.19 0.56 -7.28
N LEU A 128 -6.45 1.65 -7.05
CA LEU A 128 -6.93 2.81 -6.31
C LEU A 128 -8.07 3.50 -7.05
N LEU A 129 -7.96 3.64 -8.38
CA LEU A 129 -9.02 4.23 -9.20
C LEU A 129 -10.32 3.41 -9.06
N LEU A 130 -10.23 2.07 -9.07
CA LEU A 130 -11.39 1.21 -8.80
C LEU A 130 -12.00 1.46 -7.41
N MET A 131 -11.18 1.53 -6.35
CA MET A 131 -11.68 1.80 -5.00
C MET A 131 -12.38 3.16 -4.91
N VAL A 132 -11.79 4.20 -5.49
CA VAL A 132 -12.35 5.55 -5.46
C VAL A 132 -13.61 5.64 -6.33
N THR A 133 -13.65 4.99 -7.49
CA THR A 133 -14.88 4.93 -8.31
C THR A 133 -16.04 4.33 -7.54
N SER A 134 -15.78 3.28 -6.76
CA SER A 134 -16.81 2.60 -5.99
C SER A 134 -17.27 3.41 -4.78
N ALA A 135 -16.33 4.05 -4.08
CA ALA A 135 -16.67 4.98 -3.00
C ALA A 135 -17.50 6.17 -3.52
N LEU A 136 -17.12 6.72 -4.68
CA LEU A 136 -17.91 7.77 -5.34
C LEU A 136 -19.29 7.27 -5.74
N ALA A 137 -19.43 6.03 -6.22
CA ALA A 137 -20.75 5.45 -6.51
C ALA A 137 -21.65 5.45 -5.25
N GLY A 138 -21.11 5.07 -4.08
CA GLY A 138 -21.84 5.13 -2.80
C GLY A 138 -22.25 6.56 -2.42
N TYR A 139 -21.34 7.52 -2.61
CA TYR A 139 -21.62 8.95 -2.43
C TYR A 139 -22.72 9.45 -3.38
N THR A 140 -22.67 9.07 -4.67
CA THR A 140 -23.66 9.48 -5.67
C THR A 140 -25.05 8.97 -5.36
N TYR A 141 -25.14 7.74 -4.83
CA TYR A 141 -26.39 7.11 -4.45
C TYR A 141 -27.02 7.83 -3.25
N TYR A 142 -26.23 8.11 -2.20
CA TYR A 142 -26.72 8.82 -1.01
C TYR A 142 -27.27 10.21 -1.36
N PHE A 143 -26.52 11.01 -2.13
CA PHE A 143 -26.94 12.36 -2.52
C PHE A 143 -27.95 12.40 -3.67
N LYS A 144 -28.47 11.25 -4.12
CA LYS A 144 -29.41 11.11 -5.24
C LYS A 144 -28.93 11.86 -6.50
N LEU A 145 -27.62 11.84 -6.74
CA LEU A 145 -27.00 12.45 -7.90
C LEU A 145 -27.22 11.57 -9.14
N PRO A 146 -27.31 12.16 -10.34
CA PRO A 146 -27.52 11.39 -11.55
C PRO A 146 -26.35 10.45 -11.84
N TRP A 147 -26.63 9.27 -12.42
CA TRP A 147 -25.64 8.21 -12.63
C TRP A 147 -24.40 8.65 -13.43
N TYR A 148 -24.55 9.61 -14.36
CA TYR A 148 -23.43 10.15 -15.15
C TYR A 148 -22.42 10.96 -14.31
N PHE A 149 -22.76 11.30 -13.06
CA PHE A 149 -21.84 11.97 -12.14
C PHE A 149 -20.68 11.06 -11.73
N ILE A 150 -20.86 9.73 -11.75
CA ILE A 150 -19.78 8.76 -11.44
C ILE A 150 -18.63 8.89 -12.45
N PRO A 151 -18.81 8.69 -13.77
CA PRO A 151 -17.72 8.84 -14.72
C PRO A 151 -17.19 10.27 -14.79
N PHE A 152 -18.05 11.29 -14.61
CA PHE A 152 -17.63 12.68 -14.56
C PHE A 152 -16.65 12.95 -13.40
N SER A 153 -17.02 12.60 -12.17
CA SER A 153 -16.18 12.82 -10.99
C SER A 153 -14.85 12.07 -11.09
N VAL A 154 -14.85 10.86 -11.64
CA VAL A 154 -13.63 10.08 -11.83
C VAL A 154 -12.69 10.73 -12.83
N ILE A 155 -13.18 11.14 -14.00
CA ILE A 155 -12.36 11.68 -15.08
C ILE A 155 -11.92 13.13 -14.81
N VAL A 156 -12.80 13.94 -14.20
CA VAL A 156 -12.60 15.39 -14.08
C VAL A 156 -12.04 15.79 -12.71
N LEU A 157 -12.36 15.07 -11.63
CA LEU A 157 -11.85 15.37 -10.29
C LEU A 157 -10.71 14.44 -9.89
N ILE A 158 -10.98 13.13 -9.84
CA ILE A 158 -10.04 12.17 -9.25
C ILE A 158 -8.81 11.97 -10.12
N LEU A 159 -8.97 11.80 -11.43
CA LEU A 159 -7.84 11.53 -12.32
C LEU A 159 -6.85 12.70 -12.36
N PRO A 160 -7.26 13.98 -12.52
CA PRO A 160 -6.34 15.11 -12.44
C PRO A 160 -5.68 15.27 -11.07
N PHE A 161 -6.42 14.99 -9.99
CA PHE A 161 -5.90 15.02 -8.62
C PHE A 161 -4.82 13.96 -8.38
N MET A 162 -5.06 12.71 -8.80
CA MET A 162 -4.06 11.63 -8.74
C MET A 162 -2.87 11.93 -9.65
N PHE A 163 -3.12 12.49 -10.83
CA PHE A 163 -2.05 12.87 -11.77
C PHE A 163 -1.12 13.93 -11.17
N LEU A 164 -1.68 14.91 -10.47
CA LEU A 164 -0.94 15.92 -9.71
C LEU A 164 -0.07 15.27 -8.61
N ALA A 165 -0.62 14.32 -7.84
CA ALA A 165 0.15 13.59 -6.84
C ALA A 165 1.31 12.79 -7.46
N GLY A 166 1.07 12.12 -8.60
CA GLY A 166 2.08 11.34 -9.32
C GLY A 166 3.18 12.20 -9.93
N THR A 167 2.82 13.33 -10.54
CA THR A 167 3.77 14.28 -11.13
C THR A 167 4.67 14.92 -10.08
N LEU A 168 4.11 15.33 -8.93
CA LEU A 168 4.91 15.79 -7.78
C LEU A 168 5.86 14.71 -7.27
N GLY A 169 5.41 13.46 -7.18
CA GLY A 169 6.27 12.33 -6.80
C GLY A 169 7.43 12.10 -7.78
N ALA A 170 7.21 12.31 -9.07
CA ALA A 170 8.26 12.23 -10.09
C ALA A 170 9.25 13.41 -9.99
N ILE A 171 8.76 14.63 -9.73
CA ILE A 171 9.59 15.82 -9.52
C ILE A 171 10.45 15.66 -8.27
N SER A 172 9.86 15.25 -7.15
CA SER A 172 10.60 15.04 -5.90
C SER A 172 11.66 13.97 -6.05
N LEU A 173 11.41 12.90 -6.81
CA LEU A 173 12.44 11.92 -7.19
C LEU A 173 13.59 12.54 -8.00
N LEU A 174 13.30 13.38 -9.01
CA LEU A 174 14.35 14.07 -9.77
C LEU A 174 15.20 14.97 -8.86
N ILE A 175 14.58 15.65 -7.90
CA ILE A 175 15.25 16.46 -6.89
C ILE A 175 16.13 15.57 -5.99
N ILE A 176 15.59 14.45 -5.47
CA ILE A 176 16.33 13.46 -4.67
C ILE A 176 17.60 13.06 -5.40
N MET A 177 17.48 12.61 -6.65
CA MET A 177 18.61 12.09 -7.41
C MET A 177 19.64 13.16 -7.76
N ARG A 178 19.19 14.38 -8.01
CA ARG A 178 20.07 15.52 -8.32
C ARG A 178 20.86 15.98 -7.10
N LEU A 179 20.18 16.15 -5.96
CA LEU A 179 20.81 16.56 -4.71
C LEU A 179 21.68 15.45 -4.12
N SER A 180 21.29 14.19 -4.31
CA SER A 180 22.07 13.04 -3.82
C SER A 180 23.48 13.05 -4.39
N GLY A 181 23.63 13.40 -5.67
CA GLY A 181 24.94 13.51 -6.32
C GLY A 181 25.89 14.53 -5.67
N LYS A 182 25.35 15.52 -4.94
CA LYS A 182 26.14 16.56 -4.25
C LYS A 182 26.32 16.29 -2.76
N PHE A 183 25.24 15.93 -2.07
CA PHE A 183 25.20 15.86 -0.59
C PHE A 183 25.21 14.41 -0.04
N GLY A 184 25.11 13.41 -0.93
CA GLY A 184 24.97 12.00 -0.57
C GLY A 184 23.52 11.60 -0.33
N VAL A 185 23.19 10.35 -0.72
CA VAL A 185 21.81 9.81 -0.70
C VAL A 185 21.18 9.87 0.69
N ARG A 186 21.93 9.50 1.74
CA ARG A 186 21.40 9.42 3.11
C ARG A 186 20.94 10.78 3.64
N LYS A 187 21.74 11.84 3.46
CA LYS A 187 21.39 13.18 3.92
C LYS A 187 20.15 13.70 3.19
N VAL A 188 20.10 13.50 1.87
CA VAL A 188 18.97 13.95 1.04
C VAL A 188 17.68 13.24 1.40
N LEU A 189 17.72 11.92 1.62
CA LEU A 189 16.55 11.16 2.08
C LEU A 189 16.05 11.67 3.43
N ILE A 190 16.94 11.90 4.40
CA ILE A 190 16.57 12.44 5.72
C ILE A 190 15.92 13.82 5.58
N THR A 191 16.52 14.73 4.80
CA THR A 191 15.97 16.08 4.60
C THR A 191 14.59 16.03 3.96
N ILE A 192 14.38 15.16 2.98
CA ILE A 192 13.10 15.08 2.29
C ILE A 192 12.05 14.41 3.18
N SER A 193 12.41 13.36 3.93
CA SER A 193 11.49 12.81 4.93
C SER A 193 11.09 13.85 5.97
N ALA A 194 12.02 14.71 6.41
CA ALA A 194 11.71 15.78 7.35
C ALA A 194 10.76 16.82 6.74
N VAL A 195 10.94 17.18 5.46
CA VAL A 195 10.01 18.06 4.73
C VAL A 195 8.61 17.45 4.64
N TYR A 196 8.49 16.16 4.30
CA TYR A 196 7.18 15.49 4.25
C TYR A 196 6.49 15.48 5.63
N VAL A 197 7.23 15.16 6.70
CA VAL A 197 6.70 15.20 8.08
C VAL A 197 6.28 16.62 8.45
N SER A 198 7.10 17.62 8.15
CA SER A 198 6.77 19.03 8.41
C SER A 198 5.50 19.47 7.67
N VAL A 199 5.36 19.13 6.38
CA VAL A 199 4.16 19.42 5.59
C VAL A 199 2.91 18.76 6.20
N THR A 200 3.01 17.51 6.66
CA THR A 200 1.88 16.85 7.32
C THR A 200 1.51 17.51 8.65
N ILE A 201 2.50 17.92 9.45
CA ILE A 201 2.24 18.61 10.73
C ILE A 201 1.62 19.98 10.47
N LEU A 202 2.19 20.76 9.55
CA LEU A 202 1.65 22.07 9.16
C LEU A 202 0.22 21.96 8.64
N PHE A 203 -0.10 20.92 7.86
CA PHE A 203 -1.47 20.67 7.42
C PHE A 203 -2.43 20.52 8.60
N TYR A 204 -2.11 19.68 9.59
CA TYR A 204 -2.97 19.51 10.76
C TYR A 204 -3.04 20.76 11.65
N LEU A 205 -1.95 21.52 11.74
CA LEU A 205 -1.92 22.79 12.48
C LEU A 205 -2.82 23.84 11.82
N PHE A 206 -2.73 24.02 10.50
CA PHE A 206 -3.55 25.00 9.80
C PHE A 206 -5.00 24.56 9.61
N SER A 207 -5.23 23.27 9.40
CA SER A 207 -6.58 22.71 9.21
C SER A 207 -7.32 22.53 10.53
N SER A 208 -6.62 22.42 11.66
CA SER A 208 -7.16 22.25 13.02
C SER A 208 -8.57 21.65 13.04
N PRO A 209 -8.73 20.37 12.63
CA PRO A 209 -10.05 19.79 12.39
C PRO A 209 -10.93 19.80 13.64
N VAL A 210 -10.33 19.67 14.83
CA VAL A 210 -11.04 19.78 16.12
C VAL A 210 -11.62 21.18 16.32
N GLN A 211 -10.85 22.24 16.02
CA GLN A 211 -11.31 23.63 16.18
C GLN A 211 -12.39 23.99 15.16
N LEU A 212 -12.28 23.51 13.91
CA LEU A 212 -13.32 23.70 12.90
C LEU A 212 -14.64 23.06 13.35
N VAL A 213 -14.58 21.85 13.89
CA VAL A 213 -15.77 21.15 14.41
C VAL A 213 -16.40 21.95 15.54
N THR A 214 -15.62 22.38 16.55
CA THR A 214 -16.16 23.14 17.68
C THR A 214 -16.78 24.47 17.25
N GLN A 215 -16.12 25.21 16.36
CA GLN A 215 -16.64 26.50 15.87
C GLN A 215 -17.92 26.35 15.07
N ILE A 216 -18.08 25.27 14.31
CA ILE A 216 -19.29 25.02 13.52
C ILE A 216 -20.44 24.60 14.42
N PHE A 217 -20.17 23.81 15.47
CA PHE A 217 -21.19 23.42 16.45
C PHE A 217 -21.75 24.59 17.26
N GLU A 218 -21.04 25.72 17.37
CA GLU A 218 -21.59 26.96 17.95
C GLU A 218 -22.80 27.49 17.16
N TYR A 219 -22.93 27.13 15.88
CA TYR A 219 -24.05 27.52 15.02
C TYR A 219 -25.17 26.47 14.98
N PHE A 220 -25.16 25.47 15.87
CA PHE A 220 -26.25 24.49 15.97
C PHE A 220 -27.60 25.19 16.25
N PRO A 221 -28.70 24.90 15.53
CA PRO A 221 -28.90 23.80 14.57
C PRO A 221 -28.59 24.13 13.08
N ASN A 222 -28.22 25.36 12.72
CA ASN A 222 -28.01 25.81 11.33
C ASN A 222 -26.62 25.45 10.75
N ILE A 223 -26.21 24.19 10.89
CA ILE A 223 -24.88 23.70 10.50
C ILE A 223 -24.76 23.41 8.99
N ASN A 224 -25.87 23.50 8.24
CA ASN A 224 -25.88 23.27 6.80
C ASN A 224 -25.37 24.48 5.98
N ASN A 225 -25.13 25.62 6.62
CA ASN A 225 -24.60 26.82 5.96
C ASN A 225 -23.14 26.63 5.53
N ASN A 226 -22.69 27.46 4.59
CA ASN A 226 -21.30 27.45 4.15
C ASN A 226 -20.43 28.19 5.17
N PHE A 227 -19.50 27.47 5.80
CA PHE A 227 -18.58 28.01 6.80
C PHE A 227 -17.16 28.24 6.26
N GLY A 228 -17.00 28.38 4.93
CA GLY A 228 -15.70 28.61 4.29
C GLY A 228 -14.94 29.88 4.72
N PHE A 229 -15.56 30.77 5.49
CA PHE A 229 -14.91 31.93 6.11
C PHE A 229 -14.13 31.58 7.39
N LEU A 230 -14.47 30.47 8.05
CA LEU A 230 -13.75 29.96 9.23
C LEU A 230 -12.42 29.28 8.86
N GLU A 231 -12.21 28.99 7.58
CA GLU A 231 -11.03 28.28 7.11
C GLU A 231 -9.83 29.20 6.87
N SER A 232 -8.64 28.70 7.21
CA SER A 232 -7.39 29.35 6.87
C SER A 232 -7.25 29.55 5.35
N PRO A 233 -6.86 30.74 4.87
CA PRO A 233 -6.68 31.02 3.45
C PRO A 233 -5.69 30.08 2.74
N VAL A 234 -4.70 29.58 3.47
CA VAL A 234 -3.64 28.69 2.92
C VAL A 234 -4.23 27.36 2.43
N ILE A 235 -5.26 26.86 3.10
CA ILE A 235 -5.87 25.57 2.79
C ILE A 235 -6.61 25.61 1.46
N LYS A 236 -7.16 26.77 1.09
CA LYS A 236 -7.91 26.98 -0.15
C LYS A 236 -7.06 26.81 -1.41
N PHE A 237 -5.74 26.79 -1.28
CA PHE A 237 -4.81 26.54 -2.39
C PHE A 237 -4.41 25.07 -2.54
N LEU A 238 -4.85 24.17 -1.64
CA LEU A 238 -4.47 22.78 -1.70
C LEU A 238 -5.36 21.98 -2.67
N PRO A 239 -4.80 21.05 -3.46
CA PRO A 239 -5.59 20.29 -4.45
C PRO A 239 -6.71 19.44 -3.85
N ASN A 240 -6.54 18.94 -2.62
CA ASN A 240 -7.56 18.16 -1.92
C ASN A 240 -8.74 19.04 -1.48
N HIS A 241 -8.51 20.34 -1.25
CA HIS A 241 -9.58 21.31 -0.98
C HIS A 241 -10.44 21.49 -2.22
N TRP A 242 -9.84 21.69 -3.39
CA TRP A 242 -10.59 21.89 -4.64
C TRP A 242 -11.51 20.71 -4.99
N VAL A 243 -11.06 19.48 -4.75
CA VAL A 243 -11.89 18.29 -4.97
C VAL A 243 -13.04 18.24 -3.97
N ALA A 244 -12.77 18.46 -2.68
CA ALA A 244 -13.81 18.43 -1.65
C ALA A 244 -14.85 19.56 -1.84
N ASP A 245 -14.40 20.75 -2.20
CA ASP A 245 -15.26 21.90 -2.53
C ASP A 245 -16.11 21.63 -3.76
N ALA A 246 -15.53 21.04 -4.81
CA ALA A 246 -16.30 20.66 -6.00
C ALA A 246 -17.43 19.69 -5.64
N LEU A 247 -17.13 18.66 -4.82
CA LEU A 247 -18.13 17.71 -4.34
C LEU A 247 -19.22 18.41 -3.50
N TYR A 248 -18.84 19.31 -2.60
CA TYR A 248 -19.78 20.07 -1.75
C TYR A 248 -20.73 20.95 -2.57
N TRP A 249 -20.19 21.71 -3.54
CA TRP A 249 -20.99 22.61 -4.35
C TRP A 249 -21.91 21.87 -5.32
N ILE A 250 -21.47 20.74 -5.87
CA ILE A 250 -22.29 19.90 -6.76
C ILE A 250 -23.46 19.28 -5.99
N SER A 251 -23.20 18.72 -4.82
CA SER A 251 -24.24 18.13 -3.97
C SER A 251 -25.19 19.18 -3.37
N SER A 252 -24.75 20.43 -3.25
CA SER A 252 -25.61 21.57 -2.88
C SER A 252 -26.34 22.23 -4.06
N GLY A 253 -26.23 21.69 -5.29
CA GLY A 253 -26.89 22.21 -6.49
C GLY A 253 -26.27 23.48 -7.11
N LYS A 254 -25.10 23.93 -6.64
CA LYS A 254 -24.42 25.15 -7.08
C LYS A 254 -23.25 24.85 -8.03
N TYR A 255 -23.57 24.44 -9.27
CA TYR A 255 -22.58 23.98 -10.24
C TYR A 255 -21.53 25.02 -10.65
N LEU A 256 -21.89 26.31 -10.68
CA LEU A 256 -20.99 27.39 -11.11
C LEU A 256 -19.81 27.58 -10.14
N ALA A 257 -20.07 27.46 -8.83
CA ALA A 257 -19.03 27.49 -7.80
C ALA A 257 -18.11 26.26 -7.87
N ALA A 258 -18.68 25.08 -8.16
CA ALA A 258 -17.89 23.87 -8.40
C ALA A 258 -16.99 23.97 -9.65
N GLY A 259 -17.46 24.66 -10.69
CA GLY A 259 -16.69 24.87 -11.92
C GLY A 259 -15.35 25.57 -11.67
N TRP A 260 -15.30 26.52 -10.72
CA TRP A 260 -14.07 27.24 -10.39
C TRP A 260 -13.02 26.33 -9.74
N SER A 261 -13.41 25.49 -8.77
CA SER A 261 -12.48 24.56 -8.12
C SER A 261 -12.00 23.47 -9.09
N ILE A 262 -12.89 22.99 -9.97
CA ILE A 262 -12.53 22.05 -11.05
C ILE A 262 -11.51 22.69 -12.01
N TYR A 263 -11.76 23.94 -12.42
CA TYR A 263 -10.86 24.67 -13.32
C TYR A 263 -9.46 24.82 -12.72
N LEU A 264 -9.36 25.25 -11.46
CA LEU A 264 -8.08 25.36 -10.75
C LEU A 264 -7.33 24.03 -10.69
N LEU A 265 -8.03 22.93 -10.38
CA LEU A 265 -7.44 21.59 -10.30
C LEU A 265 -6.83 21.15 -11.64
N ILE A 266 -7.57 21.32 -12.73
CA ILE A 266 -7.13 20.88 -14.07
C ILE A 266 -5.94 21.73 -14.53
N VAL A 267 -6.05 23.06 -14.45
CA VAL A 267 -5.00 23.99 -14.88
C VAL A 267 -3.71 23.75 -14.09
N PHE A 268 -3.82 23.63 -12.77
CA PHE A 268 -2.65 23.40 -11.92
C PHE A 268 -2.00 22.02 -12.20
N SER A 269 -2.80 20.98 -12.41
CA SER A 269 -2.30 19.65 -12.79
C SER A 269 -1.52 19.67 -14.12
N ILE A 270 -2.04 20.38 -15.12
CA ILE A 270 -1.37 20.54 -16.43
C ILE A 270 -0.08 21.35 -16.29
N LEU A 271 -0.11 22.49 -15.59
CA LEU A 271 1.06 23.34 -15.38
C LEU A 271 2.18 22.59 -14.66
N LEU A 272 1.84 21.85 -13.61
CA LEU A 272 2.80 21.06 -12.84
C LEU A 272 3.40 19.92 -13.67
N PHE A 273 2.62 19.31 -14.55
CA PHE A 273 3.13 18.32 -15.50
C PHE A 273 4.06 18.94 -16.55
N LEU A 274 3.72 20.09 -17.13
CA LEU A 274 4.59 20.82 -18.06
C LEU A 274 5.92 21.20 -17.37
N PHE A 275 5.85 21.62 -16.10
CA PHE A 275 7.04 21.87 -15.29
C PHE A 275 7.88 20.60 -15.08
N ALA A 276 7.24 19.45 -14.82
CA ALA A 276 7.94 18.16 -14.73
C ALA A 276 8.65 17.79 -16.04
N LEU A 277 8.01 17.99 -17.19
CA LEU A 277 8.61 17.75 -18.50
C LEU A 277 9.81 18.67 -18.74
N PHE A 278 9.71 19.95 -18.39
CA PHE A 278 10.83 20.90 -18.46
C PHE A 278 12.00 20.47 -17.58
N LEU A 279 11.74 20.10 -16.31
CA LEU A 279 12.77 19.60 -15.39
C LEU A 279 13.43 18.32 -15.94
N SER A 280 12.63 17.40 -16.47
CA SER A 280 13.13 16.14 -17.02
C SER A 280 14.12 16.37 -18.16
N GLY A 281 13.86 17.34 -19.05
CA GLY A 281 14.75 17.64 -20.16
C GLY A 281 16.14 18.07 -19.70
N LYS A 282 16.22 18.80 -18.57
CA LYS A 282 17.49 19.29 -18.02
C LYS A 282 18.17 18.30 -17.07
N TRP A 283 17.39 17.58 -16.26
CA TRP A 283 17.92 16.84 -15.11
C TRP A 283 17.88 15.32 -15.26
N PHE A 284 17.01 14.76 -16.11
CA PHE A 284 16.81 13.30 -16.18
C PHE A 284 18.10 12.54 -16.49
N TYR A 285 18.83 12.95 -17.53
CA TYR A 285 20.09 12.32 -17.89
C TYR A 285 21.14 12.44 -16.77
N LYS A 286 21.25 13.63 -16.15
CA LYS A 286 22.19 13.85 -15.03
C LYS A 286 21.82 13.00 -13.81
N ALA A 287 20.53 12.85 -13.51
CA ALA A 287 20.03 11.99 -12.44
C ALA A 287 20.29 10.50 -12.73
N TRP A 288 20.21 10.09 -14.00
CA TRP A 288 20.56 8.73 -14.41
C TRP A 288 22.07 8.46 -14.30
N MET A 289 22.91 9.45 -14.62
CA MET A 289 24.35 9.36 -14.41
C MET A 289 24.74 9.31 -12.92
N THR A 290 24.07 10.08 -12.05
CA THR A 290 24.33 9.98 -10.60
C THR A 290 23.94 8.61 -10.05
N PHE A 291 22.84 8.03 -10.52
CA PHE A 291 22.46 6.65 -10.20
C PHE A 291 23.57 5.65 -10.55
N LEU A 292 24.12 5.72 -11.76
CA LEU A 292 25.21 4.83 -12.19
C LEU A 292 26.46 5.00 -11.33
N ASN A 293 26.84 6.23 -11.00
CA ASN A 293 28.00 6.51 -10.17
C ASN A 293 27.85 5.96 -8.74
N PHE A 294 26.65 5.99 -8.15
CA PHE A 294 26.42 5.35 -6.85
C PHE A 294 26.59 3.84 -6.89
N SER A 295 26.09 3.20 -7.96
CA SER A 295 26.29 1.76 -8.17
C SER A 295 27.79 1.42 -8.28
N ASN A 296 28.57 2.22 -9.02
CA ASN A 296 29.99 1.96 -9.26
C ASN A 296 30.90 2.31 -8.07
N GLN A 297 30.67 3.43 -7.36
CA GLN A 297 31.49 3.82 -6.20
C GLN A 297 31.40 2.82 -5.03
N HIS A 298 30.23 2.21 -4.82
CA HIS A 298 30.09 1.12 -3.83
C HIS A 298 30.83 -0.16 -4.25
N SER A 299 30.93 -0.45 -5.55
CA SER A 299 31.70 -1.59 -6.06
C SER A 299 33.22 -1.41 -5.90
N ILE A 300 33.73 -0.18 -6.04
CA ILE A 300 35.18 0.09 -5.99
C ILE A 300 35.66 0.14 -4.54
N LYS A 301 34.93 0.81 -3.63
CA LYS A 301 35.34 0.89 -2.21
C LYS A 301 35.33 -0.46 -1.49
N LYS A 302 34.46 -1.40 -1.88
CA LYS A 302 34.41 -2.76 -1.30
C LYS A 302 35.55 -3.69 -1.75
N LYS A 303 36.27 -3.37 -2.83
CA LYS A 303 37.44 -4.17 -3.23
C LYS A 303 38.61 -4.07 -2.23
N ASN A 304 38.63 -3.00 -1.42
CA ASN A 304 39.68 -2.74 -0.43
C ASN A 304 39.29 -3.08 1.03
N GLN A 305 38.08 -3.55 1.28
CA GLN A 305 37.62 -3.96 2.61
C GLN A 305 37.24 -5.45 2.59
N HIS A 306 38.21 -6.30 2.90
CA HIS A 306 37.99 -7.68 3.28
C HIS A 306 37.25 -7.72 4.63
N ASN A 307 35.93 -7.49 4.61
CA ASN A 307 35.10 -7.73 5.80
C ASN A 307 35.00 -9.25 6.01
N SER A 308 35.74 -9.78 6.99
CA SER A 308 35.80 -11.21 7.34
C SER A 308 34.47 -11.78 7.84
N SER A 309 33.53 -10.95 8.30
CA SER A 309 32.24 -11.42 8.85
C SER A 309 31.27 -11.99 7.80
N PHE A 310 31.49 -11.72 6.50
CA PHE A 310 30.71 -12.27 5.39
C PHE A 310 31.57 -13.11 4.42
N SER A 311 32.66 -13.72 4.92
CA SER A 311 33.36 -14.73 4.13
C SER A 311 32.41 -15.90 3.80
N LEU A 312 32.59 -16.48 2.62
CA LEU A 312 31.90 -17.71 2.19
C LEU A 312 32.33 -18.94 3.00
N GLU A 313 33.23 -18.76 3.95
CA GLU A 313 33.71 -19.78 4.88
C GLU A 313 32.63 -20.14 5.90
N LYS A 314 32.75 -21.34 6.47
CA LYS A 314 31.82 -21.85 7.48
C LYS A 314 32.13 -21.16 8.81
N ASN A 315 31.28 -20.23 9.19
CA ASN A 315 31.45 -19.47 10.45
C ASN A 315 30.37 -19.86 11.49
N SER A 316 29.43 -20.75 11.14
CA SER A 316 28.32 -21.14 12.02
C SER A 316 28.22 -22.66 12.25
N THR A 317 27.40 -23.05 13.24
CA THR A 317 27.05 -24.44 13.55
C THR A 317 26.07 -25.06 12.56
N LEU A 318 25.52 -24.29 11.62
CA LEU A 318 24.57 -24.77 10.62
C LEU A 318 25.29 -25.64 9.57
N LYS A 319 24.52 -26.53 8.92
CA LYS A 319 25.07 -27.31 7.78
C LYS A 319 25.48 -26.32 6.67
N PRO A 320 26.61 -26.56 5.96
CA PRO A 320 27.21 -25.60 5.04
C PRO A 320 26.25 -25.12 3.94
N LYS A 321 25.38 -26.02 3.45
CA LYS A 321 24.36 -25.67 2.44
C LYS A 321 23.29 -24.69 2.96
N HIS A 322 22.88 -24.81 4.23
CA HIS A 322 21.90 -23.92 4.84
C HIS A 322 22.52 -22.56 5.18
N GLU A 323 23.74 -22.55 5.71
CA GLU A 323 24.48 -21.31 6.00
C GLU A 323 24.72 -20.49 4.72
N ALA A 324 25.18 -21.13 3.64
CA ALA A 324 25.40 -20.46 2.37
C ALA A 324 24.10 -19.82 1.83
N LEU A 325 22.96 -20.49 2.01
CA LEU A 325 21.67 -19.99 1.53
C LEU A 325 21.15 -18.82 2.36
N ILE A 326 21.29 -18.88 3.69
CA ILE A 326 20.95 -17.77 4.59
C ILE A 326 21.84 -16.56 4.31
N LYS A 327 23.16 -16.77 4.21
CA LYS A 327 24.12 -15.71 3.85
C LYS A 327 23.77 -15.08 2.50
N ARG A 328 23.37 -15.90 1.51
CA ARG A 328 22.90 -15.42 0.20
C ARG A 328 21.69 -14.50 0.34
N GLU A 329 20.64 -14.90 1.04
CA GLU A 329 19.42 -14.08 1.19
C GLU A 329 19.72 -12.76 1.92
N ILE A 330 20.47 -12.80 3.02
CA ILE A 330 20.86 -11.60 3.77
C ILE A 330 21.69 -10.64 2.89
N LEU A 331 22.66 -11.17 2.14
CA LEU A 331 23.48 -10.37 1.24
C LEU A 331 22.67 -9.76 0.09
N LEU A 332 21.72 -10.49 -0.49
CA LEU A 332 20.84 -9.96 -1.53
C LEU A 332 19.97 -8.84 -0.98
N PHE A 333 19.37 -9.03 0.19
CA PHE A 333 18.53 -8.02 0.83
C PHE A 333 19.30 -6.73 1.16
N ILE A 334 20.51 -6.84 1.74
CA ILE A 334 21.36 -5.68 2.06
C ILE A 334 21.86 -4.98 0.78
N ARG A 335 22.10 -5.73 -0.30
CA ARG A 335 22.60 -5.18 -1.57
C ARG A 335 21.51 -4.50 -2.40
N ASP A 336 20.24 -4.84 -2.20
CA ASP A 336 19.12 -4.21 -2.90
C ASP A 336 18.57 -3.00 -2.10
N PRO A 337 18.97 -1.75 -2.43
CA PRO A 337 18.55 -0.57 -1.66
C PRO A 337 17.04 -0.42 -1.63
N SER A 338 16.35 -0.82 -2.71
CA SER A 338 14.90 -0.80 -2.82
C SER A 338 14.18 -1.63 -1.75
N GLN A 339 14.75 -2.76 -1.31
CA GLN A 339 14.12 -3.62 -0.31
C GLN A 339 14.33 -3.07 1.09
N TRP A 340 15.55 -2.64 1.41
CA TRP A 340 15.83 -2.12 2.75
C TRP A 340 15.24 -0.71 2.99
N THR A 341 15.17 0.16 1.98
CA THR A 341 14.42 1.43 2.09
C THR A 341 12.95 1.18 2.38
N HIS A 342 12.39 0.16 1.74
CA HIS A 342 11.00 -0.21 1.89
C HIS A 342 10.72 -0.80 3.29
N PHE A 343 11.60 -1.70 3.75
CA PHE A 343 11.58 -2.23 5.10
C PHE A 343 11.66 -1.12 6.14
N LEU A 344 12.57 -0.15 5.98
CA LEU A 344 12.71 0.99 6.89
C LEU A 344 11.41 1.81 6.97
N VAL A 345 10.80 2.12 5.83
CA VAL A 345 9.50 2.83 5.79
C VAL A 345 8.42 2.05 6.53
N MET A 346 8.38 0.73 6.36
CA MET A 346 7.43 -0.13 7.06
C MET A 346 7.67 -0.20 8.56
N THR A 347 8.93 -0.34 8.99
CA THR A 347 9.30 -0.31 10.40
C THR A 347 8.92 1.02 11.03
N PHE A 348 9.15 2.14 10.33
CA PHE A 348 8.74 3.47 10.80
C PHE A 348 7.23 3.57 11.02
N LEU A 349 6.42 3.09 10.07
CA LEU A 349 4.95 3.05 10.22
C LEU A 349 4.51 2.17 11.39
N ILE A 350 5.16 1.02 11.57
CA ILE A 350 4.93 0.12 12.72
C ILE A 350 5.26 0.82 14.04
N THR A 351 6.36 1.58 14.12
CA THR A 351 6.72 2.34 15.31
C THR A 351 5.68 3.42 15.62
N ILE A 352 5.23 4.18 14.61
CA ILE A 352 4.15 5.16 14.79
C ILE A 352 2.88 4.49 15.30
N PHE A 353 2.51 3.33 14.73
CA PHE A 353 1.33 2.59 15.18
C PHE A 353 1.44 2.13 16.63
N ILE A 354 2.59 1.59 17.03
CA ILE A 354 2.87 1.22 18.43
C ILE A 354 2.71 2.43 19.36
N LEU A 355 3.28 3.59 18.99
CA LEU A 355 3.14 4.82 19.76
C LEU A 355 1.69 5.31 19.82
N SER A 356 0.94 5.14 18.72
CA SER A 356 -0.46 5.54 18.64
C SER A 356 -1.35 4.70 19.57
N ILE A 357 -1.10 3.40 19.69
CA ILE A 357 -1.90 2.52 20.55
C ILE A 357 -1.67 2.82 22.02
N SER A 358 -0.45 3.19 22.41
CA SER A 358 -0.09 3.45 23.81
C SER A 358 -0.92 4.55 24.49
N ASN A 359 -1.66 5.37 23.73
CA ASN A 359 -2.51 6.44 24.26
C ASN A 359 -4.01 6.08 24.29
N ILE A 360 -4.40 4.91 23.77
CA ILE A 360 -5.81 4.53 23.57
C ILE A 360 -6.44 3.94 24.86
N ASP A 361 -5.61 3.57 25.83
CA ASP A 361 -5.91 2.88 27.09
C ASP A 361 -7.10 3.51 27.83
N ILE A 362 -7.10 4.84 27.96
CA ILE A 362 -8.09 5.59 28.74
C ILE A 362 -9.47 5.61 28.03
N LEU A 363 -9.48 5.52 26.70
CA LEU A 363 -10.71 5.55 25.89
C LEU A 363 -11.42 4.19 25.86
N ILE A 364 -10.68 3.08 25.77
CA ILE A 364 -11.27 1.73 25.72
C ILE A 364 -11.81 1.32 27.09
N LEU A 365 -11.09 1.62 28.17
CA LEU A 365 -11.47 1.24 29.53
C LEU A 365 -12.71 2.01 30.01
N ASN A 366 -12.91 3.26 29.57
CA ASN A 366 -14.05 4.10 29.94
C ASN A 366 -15.21 4.08 28.92
N SER A 367 -15.16 3.20 27.91
CA SER A 367 -16.22 3.09 26.91
C SER A 367 -17.53 2.62 27.54
N TYR A 368 -18.59 3.42 27.40
CA TYR A 368 -19.90 3.19 28.04
C TYR A 368 -20.65 1.95 27.53
N ASN A 369 -20.30 1.42 26.35
CA ASN A 369 -21.01 0.33 25.68
C ASN A 369 -20.05 -0.80 25.26
N VAL A 370 -20.37 -2.05 25.64
CA VAL A 370 -19.59 -3.26 25.34
C VAL A 370 -19.39 -3.46 23.84
N TYR A 371 -20.41 -3.13 23.03
CA TYR A 371 -20.31 -3.24 21.57
C TYR A 371 -19.25 -2.28 21.01
N LEU A 372 -19.20 -1.05 21.52
CA LEU A 372 -18.24 -0.04 21.10
C LEU A 372 -16.82 -0.43 21.52
N LYS A 373 -16.65 -0.95 22.74
CA LYS A 373 -15.39 -1.53 23.24
C LYS A 373 -14.88 -2.67 22.35
N THR A 374 -15.79 -3.57 21.95
CA THR A 374 -15.47 -4.70 21.06
C THR A 374 -15.07 -4.23 19.66
N LEU A 375 -15.78 -3.24 19.11
CA LEU A 375 -15.46 -2.66 17.80
C LEU A 375 -14.09 -1.98 17.81
N ILE A 376 -13.77 -1.17 18.82
CA ILE A 376 -12.45 -0.52 18.91
C ILE A 376 -11.35 -1.58 18.98
N TYR A 377 -11.52 -2.61 19.83
CA TYR A 377 -10.56 -3.71 19.93
C TYR A 377 -10.35 -4.42 18.59
N LEU A 378 -11.44 -4.76 17.89
CA LEU A 378 -11.37 -5.39 16.57
C LEU A 378 -10.68 -4.51 15.54
N ILE A 379 -10.94 -3.20 15.51
CA ILE A 379 -10.29 -2.28 14.58
C ILE A 379 -8.77 -2.27 14.81
N ILE A 380 -8.32 -2.20 16.07
CA ILE A 380 -6.88 -2.27 16.41
C ILE A 380 -6.29 -3.61 15.96
N TYR A 381 -6.98 -4.71 16.27
CA TYR A 381 -6.55 -6.05 15.88
C TYR A 381 -6.44 -6.22 14.36
N LEU A 382 -7.42 -5.73 13.60
CA LEU A 382 -7.40 -5.74 12.14
C LEU A 382 -6.25 -4.92 11.59
N PHE A 383 -5.91 -3.80 12.22
CA PHE A 383 -4.76 -2.99 11.79
C PHE A 383 -3.45 -3.75 11.98
N VAL A 384 -3.28 -4.49 13.09
CA VAL A 384 -2.14 -5.40 13.29
C VAL A 384 -2.07 -6.44 12.17
N VAL A 385 -3.19 -7.11 11.87
CA VAL A 385 -3.26 -8.12 10.80
C VAL A 385 -2.99 -7.50 9.42
N PHE A 386 -3.48 -6.30 9.16
CA PHE A 386 -3.25 -5.55 7.92
C PHE A 386 -1.76 -5.20 7.73
N LEU A 387 -1.06 -4.79 8.80
CA LEU A 387 0.38 -4.55 8.75
C LEU A 387 1.16 -5.84 8.42
N ILE A 388 0.77 -6.97 9.02
CA ILE A 388 1.34 -8.29 8.70
C ILE A 388 1.09 -8.66 7.23
N ALA A 389 -0.15 -8.48 6.75
CA ALA A 389 -0.51 -8.75 5.36
C ALA A 389 0.29 -7.87 4.38
N SER A 390 0.45 -6.59 4.70
CA SER A 390 1.24 -5.62 3.91
C SER A 390 2.72 -6.01 3.83
N LEU A 391 3.33 -6.40 4.95
CA LEU A 391 4.71 -6.91 4.95
C LEU A 391 4.84 -8.18 4.12
N SER A 392 3.89 -9.11 4.29
CA SER A 392 3.89 -10.38 3.57
C SER A 392 3.78 -10.19 2.05
N LEU A 393 2.88 -9.32 1.60
CA LEU A 393 2.71 -9.01 0.20
C LEU A 393 3.96 -8.35 -0.41
N ARG A 394 4.70 -7.57 0.36
CA ARG A 394 5.87 -6.84 -0.17
C ARG A 394 7.16 -7.66 -0.19
N PHE A 395 7.36 -8.55 0.77
CA PHE A 395 8.60 -9.34 0.87
C PHE A 395 8.45 -10.79 0.41
N ILE A 396 7.30 -11.43 0.66
CA ILE A 396 7.10 -12.85 0.35
C ILE A 396 6.53 -13.06 -1.04
N PHE A 397 5.57 -12.24 -1.48
CA PHE A 397 4.98 -12.40 -2.82
C PHE A 397 6.05 -12.35 -3.93
N PRO A 398 7.04 -11.42 -3.93
CA PRO A 398 8.06 -11.39 -4.97
C PRO A 398 9.13 -12.49 -4.86
N LEU A 399 9.19 -13.24 -3.76
CA LEU A 399 10.30 -14.11 -3.38
C LEU A 399 10.70 -15.12 -4.48
N VAL A 400 9.69 -15.67 -5.16
CA VAL A 400 9.89 -16.60 -6.28
C VAL A 400 10.35 -15.88 -7.55
N SER A 401 9.70 -14.75 -7.89
CA SER A 401 10.04 -13.96 -9.08
C SER A 401 11.46 -13.38 -9.02
N LEU A 402 11.94 -13.04 -7.82
CA LEU A 402 13.26 -12.45 -7.60
C LEU A 402 14.44 -13.38 -7.93
N GLU A 403 14.23 -14.71 -8.02
CA GLU A 403 15.26 -15.61 -8.55
C GLU A 403 15.56 -15.31 -10.04
N GLY A 404 14.59 -14.72 -10.75
CA GLY A 404 14.74 -14.16 -12.07
C GLY A 404 15.30 -15.15 -13.11
N GLU A 405 16.14 -14.63 -14.01
CA GLU A 405 16.84 -15.44 -15.02
C GLU A 405 17.82 -16.46 -14.42
N ALA A 406 18.14 -16.42 -13.12
CA ALA A 406 19.03 -17.41 -12.50
C ALA A 406 18.31 -18.72 -12.13
N VAL A 407 16.99 -18.80 -12.30
CA VAL A 407 16.20 -19.99 -12.00
C VAL A 407 16.69 -21.22 -12.75
N TRP A 408 17.15 -21.09 -13.99
CA TRP A 408 17.67 -22.24 -14.75
C TRP A 408 18.86 -22.89 -14.05
N LYS A 409 19.74 -22.10 -13.40
CA LYS A 409 20.88 -22.63 -12.63
C LYS A 409 20.44 -23.43 -11.41
N ILE A 410 19.34 -22.99 -10.78
CA ILE A 410 18.76 -23.66 -9.61
C ILE A 410 18.07 -24.96 -10.04
N ARG A 411 17.35 -24.93 -11.18
CA ARG A 411 16.67 -26.09 -11.76
C ARG A 411 17.63 -27.14 -12.30
N SER A 412 18.77 -26.72 -12.85
CA SER A 412 19.80 -27.63 -13.38
C SER A 412 20.73 -28.18 -12.29
N ALA A 413 20.74 -27.59 -11.10
CA ALA A 413 21.56 -28.08 -9.99
C ALA A 413 20.92 -29.32 -9.34
N PRO A 414 21.72 -30.28 -8.84
CA PRO A 414 21.22 -31.45 -8.10
C PRO A 414 20.79 -31.05 -6.67
N LEU A 415 19.81 -30.13 -6.58
CA LEU A 415 19.26 -29.58 -5.35
C LEU A 415 17.78 -29.89 -5.25
N ASN A 416 17.32 -30.25 -4.05
CA ASN A 416 15.90 -30.41 -3.80
C ASN A 416 15.24 -29.02 -3.73
N TYR A 417 14.50 -28.67 -4.79
CA TYR A 417 13.81 -27.38 -4.95
C TYR A 417 12.81 -27.09 -3.82
N LYS A 418 12.09 -28.11 -3.35
CA LYS A 418 11.13 -27.99 -2.24
C LYS A 418 11.87 -27.58 -0.97
N LYS A 419 12.98 -28.24 -0.68
CA LYS A 419 13.81 -27.90 0.49
C LYS A 419 14.40 -26.49 0.37
N LEU A 420 14.86 -26.10 -0.82
CA LEU A 420 15.39 -24.76 -1.07
C LEU A 420 14.34 -23.68 -0.81
N MET A 421 13.14 -23.82 -1.38
CA MET A 421 12.07 -22.84 -1.21
C MET A 421 11.56 -22.77 0.22
N MET A 422 11.45 -23.90 0.91
CA MET A 422 11.06 -23.92 2.32
C MET A 422 12.08 -23.20 3.20
N ILE A 423 13.38 -23.36 2.98
CA ILE A 423 14.40 -22.61 3.74
C ILE A 423 14.22 -21.10 3.51
N ARG A 424 14.05 -20.67 2.26
CA ARG A 424 13.83 -19.25 1.95
C ARG A 424 12.57 -18.74 2.65
N LEU A 425 11.45 -19.45 2.50
CA LEU A 425 10.19 -19.09 3.16
C LEU A 425 10.34 -18.99 4.67
N THR A 426 11.06 -19.91 5.32
CA THR A 426 11.27 -19.89 6.78
C THR A 426 12.04 -18.66 7.27
N ILE A 427 12.99 -18.13 6.48
CA ILE A 427 13.73 -16.92 6.84
C ILE A 427 12.78 -15.71 6.89
N TYR A 428 12.03 -15.48 5.81
CA TYR A 428 11.10 -14.35 5.75
C TYR A 428 9.90 -14.53 6.69
N PHE A 429 9.42 -15.76 6.86
CA PHE A 429 8.39 -16.11 7.84
C PHE A 429 8.85 -15.75 9.25
N SER A 430 10.07 -16.12 9.66
CA SER A 430 10.57 -15.83 11.00
C SER A 430 10.59 -14.33 11.30
N VAL A 431 11.06 -13.50 10.36
CA VAL A 431 11.08 -12.04 10.52
C VAL A 431 9.66 -11.47 10.67
N ILE A 432 8.74 -11.86 9.78
CA ILE A 432 7.35 -11.35 9.81
C ILE A 432 6.59 -11.87 11.02
N PHE A 433 6.83 -13.12 11.42
CA PHE A 433 6.26 -13.72 12.61
C PHE A 433 6.69 -12.95 13.86
N ILE A 434 7.99 -12.70 14.06
CA ILE A 434 8.50 -11.92 15.20
C ILE A 434 7.86 -10.53 15.23
N ILE A 435 7.84 -9.82 14.10
CA ILE A 435 7.23 -8.48 14.02
C ILE A 435 5.74 -8.54 14.36
N GLY A 436 5.00 -9.50 13.81
CA GLY A 436 3.57 -9.69 14.07
C GLY A 436 3.27 -10.02 15.53
N GLN A 437 4.09 -10.86 16.16
CA GLN A 437 3.96 -11.21 17.57
C GLN A 437 4.29 -10.05 18.50
N VAL A 438 5.30 -9.24 18.18
CA VAL A 438 5.63 -8.03 18.95
C VAL A 438 4.51 -7.00 18.82
N LEU A 439 4.01 -6.77 17.61
CA LEU A 439 2.87 -5.88 17.35
C LEU A 439 1.64 -6.28 18.17
N ASN A 440 1.29 -7.56 18.14
CA ASN A 440 0.14 -8.06 18.86
C ASN A 440 0.33 -8.03 20.38
N PHE A 441 1.53 -8.36 20.86
CA PHE A 441 1.86 -8.28 22.28
C PHE A 441 1.69 -6.86 22.81
N VAL A 442 2.26 -5.86 22.12
CA VAL A 442 2.12 -4.45 22.51
C VAL A 442 0.67 -4.00 22.45
N SER A 443 -0.08 -4.41 21.44
CA SER A 443 -1.50 -4.06 21.29
C SER A 443 -2.40 -4.67 22.37
N ASN A 444 -2.00 -5.81 22.96
CA ASN A 444 -2.80 -6.54 23.93
C ASN A 444 -2.27 -6.48 25.37
N TYR A 445 -1.12 -5.82 25.60
CA TYR A 445 -0.45 -5.78 26.91
C TYR A 445 -1.35 -5.22 28.03
N GLN A 446 -2.28 -4.35 27.68
CA GLN A 446 -3.19 -3.68 28.62
C GLN A 446 -4.44 -4.50 28.95
N PHE A 447 -4.70 -5.58 28.21
CA PHE A 447 -5.86 -6.44 28.43
C PHE A 447 -5.52 -7.61 29.37
N SER A 448 -6.53 -8.43 29.69
CA SER A 448 -6.34 -9.61 30.52
C SER A 448 -5.31 -10.57 29.90
N ILE A 449 -4.51 -11.21 30.76
CA ILE A 449 -3.48 -12.18 30.34
C ILE A 449 -4.06 -13.30 29.46
N VAL A 450 -5.28 -13.74 29.74
CA VAL A 450 -5.98 -14.78 28.97
C VAL A 450 -6.28 -14.31 27.55
N LEU A 451 -6.81 -13.08 27.40
CA LEU A 451 -7.08 -12.52 26.07
C LEU A 451 -5.78 -12.27 25.30
N ALA A 452 -4.73 -11.81 25.98
CA ALA A 452 -3.42 -11.60 25.37
C ALA A 452 -2.84 -12.91 24.80
N ILE A 453 -2.85 -14.02 25.56
CA ILE A 453 -2.36 -15.33 25.10
C ILE A 453 -3.16 -15.84 23.90
N ILE A 454 -4.49 -15.75 23.97
CA ILE A 454 -5.39 -16.19 22.90
C ILE A 454 -5.16 -15.35 21.62
N SER A 455 -5.04 -14.03 21.77
CA SER A 455 -4.76 -13.13 20.65
C SER A 455 -3.42 -13.48 19.99
N GLN A 456 -2.40 -13.82 20.78
CA GLN A 456 -1.05 -14.20 20.30
C GLN A 456 -1.06 -15.52 19.51
N LEU A 457 -1.86 -16.48 19.97
CA LEU A 457 -2.10 -17.74 19.24
C LEU A 457 -2.85 -17.47 17.94
N ASN A 458 -3.89 -16.64 17.97
CA ASN A 458 -4.63 -16.27 16.76
C ASN A 458 -3.73 -15.55 15.75
N THR A 459 -2.89 -14.60 16.19
CA THR A 459 -1.93 -13.92 15.31
C THR A 459 -0.86 -14.88 14.80
N ALA A 460 -0.48 -15.91 15.55
CA ALA A 460 0.41 -16.96 15.05
C ALA A 460 -0.21 -17.71 13.87
N PHE A 461 -1.47 -18.12 13.97
CA PHE A 461 -2.17 -18.80 12.87
C PHE A 461 -2.42 -17.86 11.68
N ILE A 462 -2.82 -16.62 11.95
CA ILE A 462 -3.06 -15.61 10.91
C ILE A 462 -1.76 -15.28 10.15
N THR A 463 -0.64 -15.06 10.85
CA THR A 463 0.66 -14.82 10.19
C THR A 463 1.04 -16.01 9.30
N LEU A 464 0.86 -17.24 9.78
CA LEU A 464 1.08 -18.46 9.01
C LEU A 464 0.19 -18.55 7.76
N THR A 465 -1.09 -18.19 7.86
CA THR A 465 -2.02 -18.15 6.70
C THR A 465 -1.56 -17.13 5.65
N LEU A 466 -1.30 -15.89 6.06
CA LEU A 466 -1.00 -14.77 5.16
C LEU A 466 0.34 -14.96 4.46
N VAL A 467 1.35 -15.44 5.19
CA VAL A 467 2.68 -15.75 4.63
C VAL A 467 2.58 -16.84 3.58
N SER A 468 1.88 -17.92 3.88
CA SER A 468 1.77 -19.05 2.96
C SER A 468 0.91 -18.73 1.74
N PHE A 469 -0.17 -17.98 1.94
CA PHE A 469 -1.03 -17.51 0.86
C PHE A 469 -0.29 -16.57 -0.10
N ASN A 470 0.43 -15.57 0.42
CA ASN A 470 1.24 -14.66 -0.41
C ASN A 470 2.36 -15.41 -1.14
N PHE A 471 3.00 -16.41 -0.52
CA PHE A 471 3.98 -17.26 -1.18
C PHE A 471 3.37 -18.07 -2.33
N GLY A 472 2.26 -18.76 -2.07
CA GLY A 472 1.59 -19.61 -3.07
C GLY A 472 1.10 -18.81 -4.28
N MET A 473 0.51 -17.64 -4.04
CA MET A 473 0.07 -16.74 -5.10
C MET A 473 1.24 -16.05 -5.81
N GLY A 474 2.28 -15.67 -5.09
CA GLY A 474 3.52 -15.11 -5.66
C GLY A 474 4.23 -16.09 -6.60
N ALA A 475 4.19 -17.39 -6.28
CA ALA A 475 4.65 -18.47 -7.16
C ALA A 475 3.72 -18.68 -8.37
N ALA A 476 2.40 -18.60 -8.18
CA ALA A 476 1.41 -18.80 -9.25
C ALA A 476 1.39 -17.69 -10.33
N TYR A 477 1.86 -16.50 -9.97
CA TYR A 477 2.02 -15.34 -10.84
C TYR A 477 3.48 -14.92 -11.01
N ALA A 478 4.42 -15.86 -10.87
CA ALA A 478 5.84 -15.55 -10.92
C ALA A 478 6.26 -14.98 -12.29
N ASN A 479 6.98 -13.86 -12.27
CA ASN A 479 7.55 -13.25 -13.46
C ASN A 479 9.08 -13.12 -13.32
N TYR A 480 9.80 -14.10 -13.86
CA TYR A 480 11.26 -14.19 -13.78
C TYR A 480 12.01 -13.14 -14.62
N LYS A 481 11.33 -12.44 -15.53
CA LYS A 481 11.96 -11.36 -16.31
C LYS A 481 12.09 -10.07 -15.50
N GLU A 482 11.26 -9.90 -14.47
CA GLU A 482 11.19 -8.66 -13.70
C GLU A 482 12.05 -8.74 -12.43
N LYS A 483 13.21 -8.07 -12.45
CA LYS A 483 14.18 -8.08 -11.32
C LYS A 483 13.86 -7.08 -10.21
N ASN A 484 12.74 -6.38 -10.32
CA ASN A 484 12.39 -5.30 -9.41
C ASN A 484 11.29 -5.77 -8.43
N PRO A 485 11.60 -5.92 -7.13
CA PRO A 485 10.65 -6.42 -6.13
C PRO A 485 9.40 -5.55 -6.04
N ILE A 486 9.55 -4.23 -6.12
CA ILE A 486 8.42 -3.29 -6.02
C ILE A 486 7.42 -3.52 -7.16
N ARG A 487 7.92 -3.70 -8.39
CA ARG A 487 7.07 -3.88 -9.57
C ARG A 487 6.36 -5.24 -9.57
N VAL A 488 7.02 -6.28 -9.03
CA VAL A 488 6.40 -7.59 -8.84
C VAL A 488 5.32 -7.52 -7.75
N ALA A 489 5.59 -6.83 -6.62
CA ALA A 489 4.63 -6.61 -5.54
C ALA A 489 3.48 -5.64 -5.90
N SER A 490 3.51 -5.04 -7.10
CA SER A 490 2.43 -4.22 -7.66
C SER A 490 1.90 -4.79 -8.99
N SER A 491 2.22 -6.06 -9.27
CA SER A 491 1.64 -6.78 -10.39
C SER A 491 0.15 -7.06 -10.18
N GLN A 492 -0.56 -7.38 -11.27
CA GLN A 492 -1.97 -7.76 -11.21
C GLN A 492 -2.22 -8.94 -10.25
N GLY A 493 -1.29 -9.90 -10.18
CA GLY A 493 -1.35 -11.00 -9.20
C GLY A 493 -1.24 -10.51 -7.77
N ALA A 494 -0.39 -9.52 -7.49
CA ALA A 494 -0.25 -8.91 -6.16
C ALA A 494 -1.49 -8.08 -5.77
N SER A 495 -2.09 -7.35 -6.72
CA SER A 495 -3.35 -6.64 -6.49
C SER A 495 -4.48 -7.61 -6.12
N PHE A 496 -4.53 -8.76 -6.79
CA PHE A 496 -5.50 -9.80 -6.50
C PHE A 496 -5.27 -10.45 -5.12
N THR A 497 -4.02 -10.75 -4.75
CA THR A 497 -3.73 -11.24 -3.40
C THR A 497 -4.10 -10.21 -2.34
N PHE A 498 -3.81 -8.93 -2.58
CA PHE A 498 -4.20 -7.85 -1.68
C PHE A 498 -5.71 -7.83 -1.42
N LEU A 499 -6.54 -7.89 -2.47
CA LEU A 499 -7.99 -7.92 -2.30
C LEU A 499 -8.46 -9.16 -1.54
N PHE A 500 -7.87 -10.32 -1.80
CA PHE A 500 -8.14 -11.52 -1.00
C PHE A 500 -7.77 -11.36 0.48
N THR A 501 -6.66 -10.69 0.79
CA THR A 501 -6.31 -10.38 2.19
C THR A 501 -7.34 -9.45 2.84
N LEU A 502 -7.96 -8.52 2.09
CA LEU A 502 -9.05 -7.69 2.61
C LEU A 502 -10.32 -8.50 2.89
N VAL A 503 -10.69 -9.43 2.00
CA VAL A 503 -11.80 -10.37 2.26
C VAL A 503 -11.52 -11.22 3.50
N TYR A 504 -10.28 -11.69 3.67
CA TYR A 504 -9.86 -12.41 4.86
C TYR A 504 -9.96 -11.56 6.13
N LEU A 505 -9.63 -10.26 6.08
CA LEU A 505 -9.85 -9.34 7.21
C LEU A 505 -11.33 -9.24 7.58
N VAL A 506 -12.25 -9.10 6.61
CA VAL A 506 -13.69 -9.08 6.87
C VAL A 506 -14.16 -10.39 7.50
N PHE A 507 -13.66 -11.52 7.01
CA PHE A 507 -13.92 -12.83 7.59
C PHE A 507 -13.47 -12.92 9.06
N LEU A 508 -12.32 -12.36 9.42
CA LEU A 508 -11.86 -12.29 10.81
C LEU A 508 -12.82 -11.48 11.70
N ILE A 509 -13.40 -10.38 11.19
CA ILE A 509 -14.41 -9.59 11.94
C ILE A 509 -15.61 -10.47 12.28
N ILE A 510 -16.18 -11.12 11.27
CA ILE A 510 -17.39 -11.92 11.42
C ILE A 510 -17.21 -13.02 12.47
N ILE A 511 -16.05 -13.66 12.49
CA ILE A 511 -15.75 -14.76 13.43
C ILE A 511 -15.43 -14.25 14.84
N LEU A 512 -14.66 -13.16 14.95
CA LEU A 512 -14.16 -12.69 16.24
C LEU A 512 -15.17 -11.79 16.97
N PHE A 513 -16.14 -11.19 16.28
CA PHE A 513 -17.10 -10.25 16.88
C PHE A 513 -17.93 -10.86 18.01
N ALA A 514 -18.63 -11.96 17.75
CA ALA A 514 -19.46 -12.63 18.76
C ALA A 514 -18.68 -13.09 20.01
N PRO A 515 -17.56 -13.84 19.90
CA PRO A 515 -16.84 -14.33 21.07
C PRO A 515 -16.19 -13.20 21.88
N LEU A 516 -15.69 -12.15 21.22
CA LEU A 516 -15.12 -10.99 21.93
C LEU A 516 -16.21 -10.19 22.66
N THR A 517 -17.37 -9.99 22.04
CA THR A 517 -18.50 -9.30 22.68
C THR A 517 -18.95 -10.06 23.93
N ASN A 518 -19.08 -11.39 23.84
CA ASN A 518 -19.44 -12.23 24.98
C ASN A 518 -18.37 -12.19 26.08
N TYR A 519 -17.09 -12.16 25.71
CA TYR A 519 -15.98 -12.04 26.65
C TYR A 519 -16.00 -10.70 27.41
N PHE A 520 -16.15 -9.58 26.69
CA PHE A 520 -16.23 -8.26 27.33
C PHE A 520 -17.50 -8.10 28.17
N ASN A 521 -18.64 -8.63 27.73
CA ASN A 521 -19.87 -8.69 28.53
C ASN A 521 -19.68 -9.45 29.84
N ALA A 522 -18.95 -10.57 29.81
CA ALA A 522 -18.70 -11.38 30.99
C ALA A 522 -17.77 -10.69 32.00
N LEU A 523 -16.76 -9.95 31.49
CA LEU A 523 -15.86 -9.13 32.30
C LEU A 523 -16.62 -7.99 33.01
N ASP A 524 -17.48 -7.27 32.29
CA ASP A 524 -18.23 -6.15 32.87
C ASP A 524 -19.25 -6.63 33.91
N LYS A 525 -19.84 -7.82 33.73
CA LYS A 525 -20.76 -8.46 34.69
C LYS A 525 -20.05 -9.19 35.85
N ARG A 526 -18.71 -9.20 35.91
CA ARG A 526 -17.89 -9.99 36.86
C ARG A 526 -18.26 -11.47 36.93
N SER A 527 -18.84 -12.02 35.87
CA SER A 527 -19.15 -13.44 35.74
C SER A 527 -17.93 -14.22 35.26
N PHE A 528 -17.86 -15.53 35.52
CA PHE A 528 -16.83 -16.39 34.92
C PHE A 528 -16.94 -16.32 33.40
N ALA A 529 -15.99 -15.64 32.76
CA ALA A 529 -15.93 -15.54 31.31
C ALA A 529 -15.66 -16.93 30.72
N SER A 530 -16.56 -17.42 29.87
CA SER A 530 -16.41 -18.70 29.19
C SER A 530 -15.32 -18.59 28.11
N VAL A 531 -14.09 -18.93 28.50
CA VAL A 531 -12.92 -18.97 27.60
C VAL A 531 -13.11 -19.98 26.45
N SER A 532 -14.06 -20.91 26.58
CA SER A 532 -14.40 -21.92 25.57
C SER A 532 -14.72 -21.32 24.20
N GLN A 533 -15.50 -20.25 24.13
CA GLN A 533 -15.86 -19.61 22.85
C GLN A 533 -14.65 -19.04 22.12
N LEU A 534 -13.73 -18.42 22.86
CA LEU A 534 -12.47 -17.93 22.31
C LEU A 534 -11.58 -19.09 21.82
N LEU A 535 -11.51 -20.18 22.57
CA LEU A 535 -10.75 -21.37 22.16
C LEU A 535 -11.33 -22.02 20.90
N TYR A 536 -12.66 -22.12 20.76
CA TYR A 536 -13.27 -22.62 19.53
C TYR A 536 -12.87 -21.77 18.31
N THR A 537 -12.82 -20.45 18.46
CA THR A 537 -12.33 -19.59 17.37
C THR A 537 -10.84 -19.78 17.07
N THR A 538 -10.00 -20.01 18.08
CA THR A 538 -8.57 -20.30 17.85
C THR A 538 -8.38 -21.63 17.12
N VAL A 539 -9.18 -22.64 17.44
CA VAL A 539 -9.13 -23.95 16.78
C VAL A 539 -9.59 -23.82 15.33
N LEU A 540 -10.69 -23.09 15.08
CA LEU A 540 -11.18 -22.81 13.74
C LEU A 540 -10.15 -22.03 12.91
N LEU A 541 -9.53 -20.99 13.46
CA LEU A 541 -8.47 -20.25 12.77
C LEU A 541 -7.24 -21.13 12.53
N GLY A 542 -6.89 -22.00 13.48
CA GLY A 542 -5.82 -22.97 13.34
C GLY A 542 -6.06 -23.98 12.22
N THR A 543 -7.25 -24.58 12.14
CA THR A 543 -7.58 -25.54 11.07
C THR A 543 -7.54 -24.89 9.69
N ILE A 544 -8.13 -23.70 9.55
CA ILE A 544 -8.06 -22.91 8.31
C ILE A 544 -6.60 -22.60 7.97
N ALA A 545 -5.79 -22.23 8.97
CA ALA A 545 -4.37 -21.96 8.77
C ALA A 545 -3.63 -23.17 8.21
N PHE A 546 -3.77 -24.35 8.82
CA PHE A 546 -3.11 -25.56 8.31
C PHE A 546 -3.58 -25.94 6.90
N ILE A 547 -4.88 -25.83 6.60
CA ILE A 547 -5.41 -26.12 5.26
C ILE A 547 -4.84 -25.15 4.22
N VAL A 548 -4.94 -23.83 4.47
CA VAL A 548 -4.47 -22.80 3.53
C VAL A 548 -2.97 -22.92 3.32
N THR A 549 -2.20 -23.16 4.37
CA THR A 549 -0.75 -23.29 4.28
C THR A 549 -0.32 -24.50 3.48
N TYR A 550 -0.92 -25.67 3.74
CA TYR A 550 -0.65 -26.87 2.97
C TYR A 550 -0.94 -26.68 1.48
N ILE A 551 -2.13 -26.17 1.15
CA ILE A 551 -2.55 -25.95 -0.25
C ILE A 551 -1.66 -24.91 -0.94
N SER A 552 -1.38 -23.79 -0.27
CA SER A 552 -0.64 -22.67 -0.88
C SER A 552 0.83 -23.02 -1.11
N ILE A 553 1.46 -23.71 -0.16
CA ILE A 553 2.87 -24.13 -0.28
C ILE A 553 3.00 -25.23 -1.33
N ASP A 554 2.13 -26.25 -1.33
CA ASP A 554 2.19 -27.33 -2.31
C ASP A 554 1.98 -26.82 -3.74
N ARG A 555 0.94 -26.00 -3.96
CA ARG A 555 0.71 -25.37 -5.27
C ARG A 555 1.82 -24.41 -5.65
N GLY A 556 2.36 -23.66 -4.70
CA GLY A 556 3.47 -22.74 -4.95
C GLY A 556 4.74 -23.47 -5.42
N ILE A 557 5.06 -24.59 -4.79
CA ILE A 557 6.21 -25.43 -5.16
C ILE A 557 5.98 -26.08 -6.53
N LYS A 558 4.79 -26.62 -6.81
CA LYS A 558 4.46 -27.21 -8.12
C LYS A 558 4.59 -26.19 -9.25
N ASN A 559 4.09 -24.97 -9.04
CA ASN A 559 4.23 -23.90 -10.03
C ASN A 559 5.69 -23.48 -10.23
N PHE A 560 6.54 -23.58 -9.21
CA PHE A 560 7.98 -23.33 -9.37
C PHE A 560 8.69 -24.39 -10.21
N THR A 561 8.19 -25.64 -10.23
CA THR A 561 8.79 -26.73 -11.01
C THR A 561 8.33 -26.77 -12.46
N CYS A 562 7.15 -26.24 -12.78
CA CYS A 562 6.68 -26.18 -14.15
C CYS A 562 7.54 -25.23 -15.01
N ASP A 563 7.82 -25.64 -16.24
CA ASP A 563 8.44 -24.77 -17.23
C ASP A 563 7.46 -23.67 -17.69
N VAL A 564 7.99 -22.46 -17.88
CA VAL A 564 7.23 -21.25 -18.25
C VAL A 564 7.25 -21.04 -19.76
#